data_AF-A0A357I8L6-F1
#
_entry.id   AF-A0A357I8L6-F1
#
_cell.length_a   1.000
_cell.length_b   1.000
_cell.length_c   1.000
_cell.angle_alpha   90.00
_cell.angle_beta   90.00
_cell.angle_gamma   90.00
#
_symmetry.space_group_name_H-M   'P 1'
#
loop_
_entity.id
_entity.type
_entity.pdbx_description
1 polymer ?
#
loop_
_entity_poly.entity_id
_entity_poly.type
_entity_poly.pdbx_seq_one_letter_code
_entity_poly.pdbx_strand_id
1 'polypeptide(L)'
;FPLAIFSGQILAALAAGNAVIAKPAEQTPLIAQRAIELMHEAGIPKSAVQLLPGPGHRVGAALTQDPRIDGVCFTGSTPTAQHIHRSIAQALTPDAPLIAETGGLNAMIVDSTALPEQVVRDVVQSAFQSAGQRCSALRMLYVQEDIAESLLTMLYGAMDELQLGDPWLHNTDIGPVIDAAAKARIDAHCADFAARGKLLKHVPIPAHGTFVAPTVLQVDGIAELQEEIFGPVLHVATFAAAELDTVVNDINAKGYGLTFGLHTRMDSRVEHIVHRMRVGNIYVNRNQIGAVVGSQPFGGEGLSGTGPKAGGPQYVQRFTRSQTHAAIAATAAPQVSPETLQAAIDTLAASTVPDDEYQAQLRALFARAPFTPPKPPADAETMPGPTGEMNLLSQCSRGRILCLGPDLASASHQAAIALSQGNAALVIAPGIEAWLSQHDPQDLPITGIDGQPDPASLTTLTGFAAVCSSAKDTQLRAIRQALAARDGALLPLITALDEVEQFVLERHLCIDTTAAGGNASLIAATE
;
A
#
# COMPACT_ATOMS: atom_id res chain seq x y z
N PHE A 1 -0.34 -4.93 15.61
CA PHE A 1 0.65 -6.03 15.63
C PHE A 1 1.89 -5.61 16.41
N PRO A 2 1.85 -5.68 17.75
CA PRO A 2 2.86 -5.03 18.59
C PRO A 2 4.20 -5.76 18.69
N LEU A 3 4.28 -7.01 18.22
CA LEU A 3 5.52 -7.77 18.13
C LEU A 3 5.99 -7.94 16.68
N ALA A 4 5.12 -8.46 15.80
CA ALA A 4 5.51 -8.82 14.44
C ALA A 4 5.96 -7.63 13.59
N ILE A 5 5.13 -6.58 13.47
CA ILE A 5 5.49 -5.37 12.70
C ILE A 5 6.65 -4.64 13.37
N PHE A 6 6.61 -4.50 14.70
CA PHE A 6 7.68 -3.88 15.48
C PHE A 6 9.04 -4.54 15.20
N SER A 7 9.11 -5.86 15.27
CA SER A 7 10.35 -6.61 15.02
C SER A 7 10.76 -6.58 13.56
N GLY A 8 9.81 -6.71 12.62
CA GLY A 8 10.09 -6.71 11.18
C GLY A 8 10.76 -5.43 10.71
N GLN A 9 10.26 -4.26 11.14
CA GLN A 9 10.85 -2.96 10.80
C GLN A 9 12.28 -2.81 11.36
N ILE A 10 12.46 -3.18 12.64
CA ILE A 10 13.76 -3.07 13.32
C ILE A 10 14.79 -4.00 12.68
N LEU A 11 14.42 -5.26 12.46
CA LEU A 11 15.33 -6.27 11.91
C LEU A 11 15.71 -5.98 10.47
N ALA A 12 14.79 -5.44 9.65
CA ALA A 12 15.12 -5.01 8.28
C ALA A 12 16.14 -3.87 8.28
N ALA A 13 15.95 -2.85 9.12
CA ALA A 13 16.88 -1.74 9.24
C ALA A 13 18.26 -2.18 9.77
N LEU A 14 18.29 -3.06 10.80
CA LEU A 14 19.53 -3.65 11.32
C LEU A 14 20.25 -4.50 10.28
N ALA A 15 19.52 -5.31 9.51
CA ALA A 15 20.09 -6.15 8.45
C ALA A 15 20.73 -5.31 7.32
N ALA A 16 20.19 -4.12 7.05
CA ALA A 16 20.78 -3.14 6.15
C ALA A 16 21.97 -2.36 6.76
N GLY A 17 22.35 -2.63 8.00
CA GLY A 17 23.49 -2.01 8.68
C GLY A 17 23.18 -0.71 9.43
N ASN A 18 21.90 -0.38 9.67
CA ASN A 18 21.51 0.84 10.36
C ASN A 18 21.37 0.61 11.87
N ALA A 19 21.75 1.62 12.67
CA ALA A 19 21.31 1.68 14.06
C ALA A 19 19.84 2.14 14.13
N VAL A 20 19.08 1.62 15.11
CA VAL A 20 17.63 1.80 15.19
C VAL A 20 17.22 2.41 16.53
N ILE A 21 16.39 3.45 16.45
CA ILE A 21 15.63 3.95 17.59
C ILE A 21 14.19 3.42 17.48
N ALA A 22 13.87 2.45 18.31
CA ALA A 22 12.60 1.74 18.29
C ALA A 22 11.56 2.45 19.17
N LYS A 23 10.57 3.09 18.55
CA LYS A 23 9.44 3.72 19.23
C LYS A 23 8.17 2.86 19.09
N PRO A 24 7.71 2.13 20.12
CA PRO A 24 6.50 1.34 20.05
C PRO A 24 5.22 2.19 20.21
N ALA A 25 4.06 1.61 19.89
CA ALA A 25 2.77 2.21 20.24
C ALA A 25 2.61 2.31 21.77
N GLU A 26 1.91 3.35 22.23
CA GLU A 26 1.74 3.67 23.66
C GLU A 26 0.99 2.58 24.42
N GLN A 27 0.09 1.88 23.72
CA GLN A 27 -0.74 0.83 24.28
C GLN A 27 -0.01 -0.50 24.47
N THR A 28 1.16 -0.70 23.85
CA THR A 28 1.84 -2.01 23.81
C THR A 28 3.35 -1.98 24.10
N PRO A 29 3.84 -1.21 25.10
CA PRO A 29 5.27 -1.05 25.34
C PRO A 29 5.94 -2.30 25.91
N LEU A 30 5.21 -3.12 26.68
CA LEU A 30 5.79 -4.27 27.40
C LEU A 30 6.32 -5.34 26.45
N ILE A 31 5.55 -5.70 25.42
CA ILE A 31 5.99 -6.69 24.44
C ILE A 31 7.11 -6.15 23.55
N ALA A 32 7.11 -4.85 23.26
CA ALA A 32 8.21 -4.19 22.56
C ALA A 32 9.50 -4.22 23.38
N GLN A 33 9.42 -3.96 24.69
CA GLN A 33 10.55 -4.10 25.59
C GLN A 33 11.08 -5.54 25.60
N ARG A 34 10.19 -6.53 25.72
CA ARG A 34 10.60 -7.93 25.69
C ARG A 34 11.29 -8.31 24.37
N ALA A 35 10.83 -7.79 23.24
CA ALA A 35 11.46 -8.00 21.95
C ALA A 35 12.89 -7.44 21.90
N ILE A 36 13.11 -6.22 22.41
CA ILE A 36 14.44 -5.61 22.46
C ILE A 36 15.38 -6.37 23.41
N GLU A 37 14.89 -6.83 24.57
CA GLU A 37 15.67 -7.68 25.47
C GLU A 37 16.16 -8.95 24.76
N LEU A 38 15.26 -9.62 24.02
CA LEU A 38 15.60 -10.82 23.24
C LEU A 38 16.58 -10.53 22.10
N MET A 39 16.46 -9.37 21.43
CA MET A 39 17.42 -8.93 20.41
C MET A 39 18.82 -8.76 21.01
N HIS A 40 18.93 -8.19 22.20
CA HIS A 40 20.22 -8.07 22.91
C HIS A 40 20.76 -9.41 23.37
N GLU A 41 19.90 -10.30 23.88
CA GLU A 41 20.27 -11.68 24.23
C GLU A 41 20.81 -12.46 23.02
N ALA A 42 20.24 -12.23 21.84
CA ALA A 42 20.70 -12.79 20.57
C ALA A 42 22.00 -12.16 20.03
N GLY A 43 22.55 -11.15 20.70
CA GLY A 43 23.84 -10.54 20.37
C GLY A 43 23.77 -9.19 19.64
N ILE A 44 22.59 -8.60 19.42
CA ILE A 44 22.48 -7.26 18.82
C ILE A 44 22.99 -6.22 19.83
N PRO A 45 24.01 -5.40 19.48
CA PRO A 45 24.59 -4.44 20.41
C PRO A 45 23.57 -3.42 20.93
N LYS A 46 23.69 -3.02 22.20
CA LYS A 46 22.87 -1.95 22.81
C LYS A 46 22.97 -0.60 22.09
N SER A 47 24.10 -0.34 21.43
CA SER A 47 24.29 0.84 20.60
C SER A 47 23.57 0.74 19.24
N ALA A 48 23.28 -0.47 18.76
CA ALA A 48 22.66 -0.71 17.46
C ALA A 48 21.13 -0.65 17.53
N VAL A 49 20.50 -0.96 18.67
CA VAL A 49 19.05 -0.79 18.85
C VAL A 49 18.74 -0.26 20.24
N GLN A 50 17.95 0.82 20.31
CA GLN A 50 17.51 1.44 21.57
C GLN A 50 15.99 1.60 21.58
N LEU A 51 15.34 1.23 22.68
CA LEU A 51 13.91 1.39 22.87
C LEU A 51 13.59 2.76 23.46
N LEU A 52 12.67 3.52 22.84
CA LEU A 52 12.14 4.77 23.38
C LEU A 52 10.61 4.71 23.49
N PRO A 53 10.05 4.17 24.59
CA PRO A 53 8.63 4.22 24.85
C PRO A 53 8.17 5.64 25.18
N GLY A 54 6.95 5.97 24.80
CA GLY A 54 6.31 7.23 25.16
C GLY A 54 5.36 7.75 24.10
N PRO A 55 4.75 8.91 24.34
CA PRO A 55 3.66 9.35 23.50
C PRO A 55 4.10 9.88 22.14
N GLY A 56 3.30 9.64 21.11
CA GLY A 56 3.61 10.02 19.73
C GLY A 56 3.88 11.52 19.57
N HIS A 57 3.05 12.35 20.17
CA HIS A 57 3.16 13.82 20.12
C HIS A 57 4.43 14.38 20.79
N ARG A 58 5.15 13.57 21.58
CA ARG A 58 6.37 13.99 22.29
C ARG A 58 7.59 13.24 21.79
N VAL A 59 7.60 11.92 21.91
CA VAL A 59 8.75 11.08 21.52
C VAL A 59 8.81 10.93 20.01
N GLY A 60 7.69 10.60 19.37
CA GLY A 60 7.64 10.48 17.91
C GLY A 60 7.99 11.78 17.21
N ALA A 61 7.37 12.89 17.62
CA ALA A 61 7.63 14.22 17.08
C ALA A 61 9.11 14.65 17.24
N ALA A 62 9.72 14.39 18.40
CA ALA A 62 11.13 14.70 18.61
C ALA A 62 12.04 13.91 17.67
N LEU A 63 11.75 12.61 17.46
CA LEU A 63 12.53 11.77 16.55
C LEU A 63 12.43 12.24 15.10
N THR A 64 11.22 12.60 14.63
CA THR A 64 11.02 13.04 13.24
C THR A 64 11.52 14.46 12.95
N GLN A 65 12.03 15.16 13.98
CA GLN A 65 12.65 16.48 13.89
C GLN A 65 14.16 16.46 14.15
N ASP A 66 14.72 15.30 14.50
CA ASP A 66 16.14 15.18 14.79
C ASP A 66 16.95 14.99 13.49
N PRO A 67 17.85 15.93 13.13
CA PRO A 67 18.60 15.87 11.87
C PRO A 67 19.62 14.71 11.82
N ARG A 68 19.82 13.97 12.92
CA ARG A 68 20.68 12.78 12.96
C ARG A 68 19.97 11.52 12.47
N ILE A 69 18.67 11.57 12.21
CA ILE A 69 17.90 10.43 11.69
C ILE A 69 18.01 10.39 10.16
N ASP A 70 18.54 9.30 9.63
CA ASP A 70 18.71 9.12 8.18
C ASP A 70 17.42 8.64 7.46
N GLY A 71 16.41 8.16 8.18
CA GLY A 71 15.16 7.67 7.59
C GLY A 71 14.12 7.25 8.63
N VAL A 72 12.87 7.11 8.20
CA VAL A 72 11.75 6.72 9.07
C VAL A 72 10.98 5.55 8.46
N CYS A 73 10.78 4.49 9.25
CA CYS A 73 9.85 3.41 8.92
C CYS A 73 8.68 3.45 9.92
N PHE A 74 7.46 3.62 9.40
CA PHE A 74 6.25 3.86 10.18
C PHE A 74 5.15 2.91 9.76
N THR A 75 4.40 2.40 10.74
CA THR A 75 3.11 1.75 10.50
C THR A 75 2.06 2.32 11.44
N GLY A 76 0.95 2.78 10.88
CA GLY A 76 -0.13 3.40 11.66
C GLY A 76 -1.16 4.11 10.78
N SER A 77 -1.79 5.16 11.29
CA SER A 77 -2.85 5.86 10.56
C SER A 77 -2.31 6.81 9.49
N THR A 78 -3.05 6.97 8.39
CA THR A 78 -2.72 7.92 7.31
C THR A 78 -2.52 9.35 7.81
N PRO A 79 -3.35 9.91 8.71
CA PRO A 79 -3.11 11.25 9.27
C PRO A 79 -1.77 11.37 10.03
N THR A 80 -1.35 10.31 10.72
CA THR A 80 -0.06 10.30 11.43
C THR A 80 1.10 10.22 10.45
N ALA A 81 0.99 9.37 9.41
CA ALA A 81 2.01 9.27 8.37
C ALA A 81 2.19 10.61 7.61
N GLN A 82 1.08 11.32 7.34
CA GLN A 82 1.11 12.67 6.76
C GLN A 82 1.81 13.69 7.67
N HIS A 83 1.55 13.64 8.97
CA HIS A 83 2.27 14.49 9.93
C HIS A 83 3.77 14.19 9.96
N ILE A 84 4.14 12.91 9.98
CA ILE A 84 5.54 12.47 9.92
C ILE A 84 6.18 12.97 8.62
N HIS A 85 5.52 12.82 7.48
CA HIS A 85 6.01 13.25 6.17
C HIS A 85 6.34 14.76 6.16
N ARG A 86 5.46 15.60 6.71
CA ARG A 86 5.70 17.04 6.85
C ARG A 86 6.87 17.35 7.78
N SER A 87 6.96 16.66 8.92
CA SER A 87 8.05 16.85 9.88
C SER A 87 9.40 16.54 9.25
N ILE A 88 9.52 15.39 8.59
CA ILE A 88 10.79 14.96 8.00
C ILE A 88 11.19 15.79 6.78
N ALA A 89 10.23 16.29 5.99
CA ALA A 89 10.49 17.19 4.88
C ALA A 89 11.14 18.51 5.34
N GLN A 90 10.88 18.93 6.58
CA GLN A 90 11.48 20.12 7.18
C GLN A 90 12.85 19.83 7.78
N ALA A 91 12.99 18.73 8.53
CA ALA A 91 14.13 18.51 9.42
C ALA A 91 15.24 17.61 8.85
N LEU A 92 14.90 16.59 8.06
CA LEU A 92 15.85 15.56 7.62
C LEU A 92 16.51 15.94 6.28
N THR A 93 17.45 15.12 5.79
CA THR A 93 17.99 15.27 4.44
C THR A 93 16.90 15.02 3.39
N PRO A 94 16.94 15.68 2.22
CA PRO A 94 15.88 15.54 1.22
C PRO A 94 15.71 14.13 0.65
N ASP A 95 16.74 13.29 0.74
CA ASP A 95 16.76 11.90 0.30
C ASP A 95 16.37 10.88 1.40
N ALA A 96 16.22 11.32 2.67
CA ALA A 96 15.89 10.43 3.79
C ALA A 96 14.61 9.62 3.50
N PRO A 97 14.65 8.28 3.45
CA PRO A 97 13.47 7.48 3.11
C PRO A 97 12.37 7.60 4.17
N LEU A 98 11.11 7.60 3.69
CA LEU A 98 9.93 7.32 4.49
C LEU A 98 9.29 6.06 3.94
N ILE A 99 9.31 4.99 4.73
CA ILE A 99 8.51 3.78 4.48
C ILE A 99 7.31 3.90 5.40
N ALA A 100 6.13 4.20 4.85
CA ALA A 100 4.90 4.34 5.61
C ALA A 100 3.88 3.31 5.14
N GLU A 101 3.54 2.37 6.02
CA GLU A 101 2.44 1.42 5.83
C GLU A 101 1.22 1.94 6.61
N THR A 102 0.11 2.18 5.92
CA THR A 102 -1.08 2.83 6.48
C THR A 102 -2.32 1.95 6.37
N GLY A 103 -3.49 2.49 6.72
CA GLY A 103 -4.75 1.75 6.77
C GLY A 103 -5.31 1.37 5.40
N GLY A 104 -6.48 0.71 5.40
CA GLY A 104 -7.17 0.29 4.20
C GLY A 104 -8.69 0.27 4.36
N LEU A 105 -9.41 0.65 3.31
CA LEU A 105 -10.84 0.34 3.15
C LEU A 105 -10.98 -0.96 2.35
N ASN A 106 -10.57 -2.07 2.96
CA ASN A 106 -10.46 -3.35 2.27
C ASN A 106 -11.84 -3.92 1.93
N ALA A 107 -12.01 -4.31 0.66
CA ALA A 107 -13.25 -4.86 0.16
C ALA A 107 -13.15 -6.35 -0.15
N MET A 108 -14.28 -7.04 -0.13
CA MET A 108 -14.43 -8.39 -0.68
C MET A 108 -15.64 -8.41 -1.61
N ILE A 109 -15.47 -8.96 -2.82
CA ILE A 109 -16.57 -9.20 -3.77
C ILE A 109 -16.91 -10.70 -3.74
N VAL A 110 -18.20 -11.00 -3.64
CA VAL A 110 -18.74 -12.35 -3.68
C VAL A 110 -19.79 -12.41 -4.78
N ASP A 111 -19.58 -13.29 -5.76
CA ASP A 111 -20.55 -13.53 -6.83
C ASP A 111 -21.38 -14.79 -6.59
N SER A 112 -22.39 -15.01 -7.43
CA SER A 112 -23.33 -16.14 -7.30
C SER A 112 -22.72 -17.53 -7.53
N THR A 113 -21.47 -17.62 -7.96
CA THR A 113 -20.77 -18.90 -8.20
C THR A 113 -20.00 -19.38 -6.98
N ALA A 114 -19.78 -18.50 -5.99
CA ALA A 114 -19.09 -18.81 -4.75
C ALA A 114 -19.86 -19.84 -3.91
N LEU A 115 -19.14 -20.63 -3.11
CA LEU A 115 -19.75 -21.53 -2.12
C LEU A 115 -20.07 -20.74 -0.84
N PRO A 116 -21.35 -20.60 -0.43
CA PRO A 116 -21.73 -19.75 0.70
C PRO A 116 -21.00 -20.08 2.01
N GLU A 117 -20.79 -21.37 2.32
CA GLU A 117 -20.13 -21.81 3.55
C GLU A 117 -18.67 -21.37 3.62
N GLN A 118 -17.94 -21.43 2.50
CA GLN A 118 -16.57 -20.92 2.41
C GLN A 118 -16.53 -19.41 2.59
N VAL A 119 -17.45 -18.70 1.91
CA VAL A 119 -17.56 -17.24 2.00
C VAL A 119 -17.83 -16.81 3.44
N VAL A 120 -18.82 -17.39 4.12
CA VAL A 120 -19.17 -17.01 5.49
C VAL A 120 -18.00 -17.23 6.44
N ARG A 121 -17.32 -18.39 6.36
CA ARG A 121 -16.11 -18.67 7.15
C ARG A 121 -15.06 -17.57 6.95
N ASP A 122 -14.80 -17.22 5.70
CA ASP A 122 -13.72 -16.29 5.34
C ASP A 122 -14.08 -14.83 5.64
N VAL A 123 -15.36 -14.45 5.53
CA VAL A 123 -15.89 -13.15 5.95
C VAL A 123 -15.79 -12.98 7.46
N VAL A 124 -16.24 -13.97 8.25
CA VAL A 124 -16.18 -13.93 9.72
C VAL A 124 -14.74 -13.77 10.19
N GLN A 125 -13.83 -14.57 9.64
CA GLN A 125 -12.39 -14.45 9.95
C GLN A 125 -11.85 -13.08 9.56
N SER A 126 -12.10 -12.63 8.32
CA SER A 126 -11.52 -11.40 7.79
C SER A 126 -12.04 -10.14 8.48
N ALA A 127 -13.32 -10.11 8.86
CA ALA A 127 -13.94 -8.93 9.46
C ALA A 127 -13.74 -8.86 10.98
N PHE A 128 -13.80 -9.99 11.68
CA PHE A 128 -13.96 -9.99 13.13
C PHE A 128 -12.77 -10.57 13.90
N GLN A 129 -11.88 -11.37 13.28
CA GLN A 129 -10.71 -11.89 13.98
C GLN A 129 -9.84 -10.75 14.53
N SER A 130 -9.39 -10.89 15.79
CA SER A 130 -8.69 -9.83 16.53
C SER A 130 -9.52 -8.55 16.72
N ALA A 131 -10.85 -8.71 16.83
CA ALA A 131 -11.82 -7.62 16.90
C ALA A 131 -11.72 -6.64 15.72
N GLY A 132 -11.39 -7.14 14.53
CA GLY A 132 -11.21 -6.33 13.31
C GLY A 132 -10.05 -5.32 13.39
N GLN A 133 -9.16 -5.43 14.38
CA GLN A 133 -8.01 -4.54 14.58
C GLN A 133 -6.79 -4.98 13.74
N ARG A 134 -7.03 -5.26 12.46
CA ARG A 134 -6.02 -5.56 11.45
C ARG A 134 -6.15 -4.54 10.33
N CYS A 135 -5.03 -4.03 9.83
CA CYS A 135 -5.04 -3.17 8.65
C CYS A 135 -5.62 -3.89 7.43
N SER A 136 -5.50 -5.23 7.37
CA SER A 136 -6.07 -6.09 6.33
C SER A 136 -7.51 -6.55 6.58
N ALA A 137 -8.15 -6.13 7.68
CA ALA A 137 -9.49 -6.62 8.02
C ALA A 137 -10.51 -6.21 6.94
N LEU A 138 -11.48 -7.08 6.68
CA LEU A 138 -12.58 -6.81 5.76
C LEU A 138 -13.46 -5.69 6.30
N ARG A 139 -13.55 -4.58 5.56
CA ARG A 139 -14.36 -3.41 5.90
C ARG A 139 -15.66 -3.36 5.10
N MET A 140 -15.61 -3.80 3.84
CA MET A 140 -16.69 -3.66 2.88
C MET A 140 -16.93 -4.99 2.12
N LEU A 141 -18.07 -5.64 2.37
CA LEU A 141 -18.49 -6.83 1.64
C LEU A 141 -19.52 -6.45 0.56
N TYR A 142 -19.21 -6.77 -0.69
CA TYR A 142 -20.13 -6.69 -1.82
C TYR A 142 -20.64 -8.08 -2.15
N VAL A 143 -21.96 -8.25 -2.16
CA VAL A 143 -22.61 -9.54 -2.45
C VAL A 143 -23.51 -9.40 -3.67
N GLN A 144 -23.39 -10.30 -4.64
CA GLN A 144 -24.29 -10.30 -5.79
C GLN A 144 -25.73 -10.56 -5.31
N GLU A 145 -26.68 -9.77 -5.82
CA GLU A 145 -28.09 -9.76 -5.37
C GLU A 145 -28.73 -11.15 -5.30
N ASP A 146 -28.47 -12.02 -6.29
CA ASP A 146 -29.05 -13.36 -6.40
C ASP A 146 -28.81 -14.27 -5.19
N ILE A 147 -27.74 -14.02 -4.43
CA ILE A 147 -27.32 -14.84 -3.29
C ILE A 147 -27.31 -14.07 -1.95
N ALA A 148 -27.66 -12.78 -1.96
CA ALA A 148 -27.46 -11.91 -0.81
C ALA A 148 -28.26 -12.36 0.43
N GLU A 149 -29.55 -12.66 0.27
CA GLU A 149 -30.42 -13.03 1.39
C GLU A 149 -29.96 -14.32 2.09
N SER A 150 -29.68 -15.37 1.32
CA SER A 150 -29.27 -16.67 1.86
C SER A 150 -27.87 -16.60 2.47
N LEU A 151 -26.93 -15.90 1.84
CA LEU A 151 -25.59 -15.70 2.36
C LEU A 151 -25.60 -14.90 3.67
N LEU A 152 -26.35 -13.80 3.73
CA LEU A 152 -26.44 -12.97 4.94
C LEU A 152 -27.12 -13.70 6.09
N THR A 153 -28.14 -14.51 5.80
CA THR A 153 -28.77 -15.38 6.81
C THR A 153 -27.75 -16.33 7.44
N MET A 154 -26.93 -16.99 6.61
CA MET A 154 -25.87 -17.88 7.08
C MET A 154 -24.78 -17.12 7.86
N LEU A 155 -24.40 -15.93 7.38
CA LEU A 155 -23.44 -15.06 8.07
C LEU A 155 -23.93 -14.68 9.46
N TYR A 156 -25.19 -14.29 9.61
CA TYR A 156 -25.76 -13.92 10.91
C TYR A 156 -25.81 -15.09 11.88
N GLY A 157 -26.14 -16.29 11.38
CA GLY A 157 -26.07 -17.51 12.18
C GLY A 157 -24.64 -17.82 12.64
N ALA A 158 -23.65 -17.71 11.75
CA ALA A 158 -22.25 -17.88 12.14
C ALA A 158 -21.77 -16.83 13.14
N MET A 159 -22.28 -15.60 13.06
CA MET A 159 -21.99 -14.56 14.04
C MET A 159 -22.55 -14.88 15.43
N ASP A 160 -23.73 -15.49 15.52
CA ASP A 160 -24.35 -15.86 16.81
C ASP A 160 -23.54 -16.89 17.60
N GLU A 161 -22.70 -17.66 16.92
CA GLU A 161 -21.81 -18.66 17.53
C GLU A 161 -20.49 -18.06 18.06
N LEU A 162 -20.19 -16.79 17.79
CA LEU A 162 -18.95 -16.14 18.21
C LEU A 162 -18.92 -15.92 19.73
N GLN A 163 -17.87 -16.42 20.39
CA GLN A 163 -17.62 -16.22 21.80
C GLN A 163 -16.69 -15.03 22.03
N LEU A 164 -17.24 -13.96 22.61
CA LEU A 164 -16.48 -12.79 23.04
C LEU A 164 -16.03 -12.94 24.49
N GLY A 165 -14.76 -12.66 24.77
CA GLY A 165 -14.25 -12.89 26.13
C GLY A 165 -12.77 -12.58 26.35
N ASP A 166 -12.23 -13.17 27.41
CA ASP A 166 -10.82 -13.08 27.76
C ASP A 166 -9.97 -13.86 26.74
N PRO A 167 -9.08 -13.20 25.98
CA PRO A 167 -8.24 -13.86 24.98
C PRO A 167 -7.26 -14.89 25.57
N TRP A 168 -7.13 -15.00 26.89
CA TRP A 168 -6.39 -16.07 27.54
C TRP A 168 -7.09 -17.43 27.50
N LEU A 169 -8.40 -17.45 27.22
CA LEU A 169 -9.21 -18.67 27.16
C LEU A 169 -9.31 -19.18 25.71
N HIS A 170 -9.09 -20.49 25.52
CA HIS A 170 -9.08 -21.12 24.19
C HIS A 170 -10.43 -21.03 23.46
N ASN A 171 -11.54 -20.97 24.21
CA ASN A 171 -12.89 -20.85 23.65
C ASN A 171 -13.26 -19.41 23.28
N THR A 172 -12.38 -18.43 23.46
CA THR A 172 -12.64 -17.05 23.06
C THR A 172 -12.25 -16.84 21.60
N ASP A 173 -13.23 -16.51 20.76
CA ASP A 173 -13.01 -16.17 19.35
C ASP A 173 -12.57 -14.72 19.19
N ILE A 174 -13.16 -13.80 19.97
CA ILE A 174 -12.99 -12.36 19.81
C ILE A 174 -12.67 -11.71 21.16
N GLY A 175 -11.47 -11.13 21.26
CA GLY A 175 -11.03 -10.33 22.41
C GLY A 175 -11.52 -8.87 22.37
N PRO A 176 -11.07 -8.03 23.32
CA PRO A 176 -11.45 -6.62 23.39
C PRO A 176 -10.77 -5.76 22.32
N VAL A 177 -11.31 -4.56 22.10
CA VAL A 177 -10.56 -3.49 21.42
C VAL A 177 -9.54 -2.86 22.37
N ILE A 178 -8.51 -2.23 21.80
CA ILE A 178 -7.28 -1.89 22.52
C ILE A 178 -7.47 -0.93 23.70
N ASP A 179 -8.36 0.06 23.57
CA ASP A 179 -8.61 1.07 24.61
C ASP A 179 -10.02 1.68 24.51
N ALA A 180 -10.36 2.52 25.49
CA ALA A 180 -11.67 3.17 25.58
C ALA A 180 -11.92 4.19 24.46
N ALA A 181 -10.87 4.82 23.91
CA ALA A 181 -11.01 5.79 22.82
C ALA A 181 -11.36 5.08 21.51
N ALA A 182 -10.72 3.94 21.24
CA ALA A 182 -11.08 3.06 20.14
C ALA A 182 -12.54 2.58 20.28
N LYS A 183 -12.92 2.08 21.45
CA LYS A 183 -14.31 1.66 21.73
C LYS A 183 -15.31 2.78 21.45
N ALA A 184 -15.09 3.97 22.01
CA ALA A 184 -16.00 5.10 21.86
C ALA A 184 -16.18 5.51 20.39
N ARG A 185 -15.10 5.53 19.60
CA ARG A 185 -15.19 5.85 18.16
C ARG A 185 -16.01 4.80 17.41
N ILE A 186 -15.76 3.52 17.65
CA ILE A 186 -16.44 2.45 16.93
C ILE A 186 -17.93 2.38 17.33
N ASP A 187 -18.24 2.48 18.63
CA ASP A 187 -19.61 2.50 19.12
C ASP A 187 -20.40 3.69 18.53
N ALA A 188 -19.79 4.87 18.44
CA ALA A 188 -20.43 6.05 17.86
C ALA A 188 -20.78 5.84 16.38
N HIS A 189 -19.88 5.21 15.60
CA HIS A 189 -20.13 4.85 14.21
C HIS A 189 -21.30 3.87 14.08
N CYS A 190 -21.31 2.81 14.89
CA CYS A 190 -22.41 1.84 14.90
C CYS A 190 -23.75 2.47 15.32
N ALA A 191 -23.74 3.37 16.31
CA ALA A 191 -24.94 4.06 16.78
C ALA A 191 -25.54 5.00 15.71
N ASP A 192 -24.70 5.69 14.94
CA ASP A 192 -25.13 6.53 13.82
C ASP A 192 -25.87 5.72 12.75
N PHE A 193 -25.31 4.57 12.34
CA PHE A 193 -25.98 3.67 11.40
C PHE A 193 -27.27 3.07 11.97
N ALA A 194 -27.29 2.70 13.25
CA ALA A 194 -28.49 2.21 13.92
C ALA A 194 -29.61 3.26 13.93
N ALA A 195 -29.28 4.53 14.21
CA ALA A 195 -30.23 5.64 14.18
C ALA A 195 -30.83 5.87 12.77
N ARG A 196 -30.07 5.52 11.71
CA ARG A 196 -30.53 5.55 10.31
C ARG A 196 -31.26 4.27 9.87
N GLY A 197 -31.47 3.31 10.77
CA GLY A 197 -32.11 2.02 10.43
C GLY A 197 -31.24 1.11 9.56
N LYS A 198 -29.93 1.38 9.47
CA LYS A 198 -28.97 0.63 8.65
C LYS A 198 -28.14 -0.40 9.45
N LEU A 199 -28.50 -0.70 10.70
CA LEU A 199 -27.88 -1.78 11.48
C LEU A 199 -28.57 -3.12 11.17
N LEU A 200 -27.84 -4.07 10.59
CA LEU A 200 -28.38 -5.36 10.17
C LEU A 200 -28.21 -6.45 11.23
N LYS A 201 -27.05 -6.49 11.89
CA LYS A 201 -26.72 -7.48 12.91
C LYS A 201 -25.74 -6.92 13.92
N HIS A 202 -25.90 -7.29 15.16
CA HIS A 202 -24.85 -7.21 16.18
C HIS A 202 -24.97 -8.42 17.12
N VAL A 203 -23.92 -8.69 17.90
CA VAL A 203 -23.92 -9.79 18.88
C VAL A 203 -23.74 -9.24 20.31
N PRO A 204 -24.19 -9.97 21.34
CA PRO A 204 -23.99 -9.58 22.73
C PRO A 204 -22.50 -9.42 23.08
N ILE A 205 -22.19 -8.48 23.96
CA ILE A 205 -20.83 -8.24 24.48
C ILE A 205 -20.74 -8.52 25.98
N PRO A 206 -19.56 -8.89 26.50
CA PRO A 206 -19.31 -8.94 27.94
C PRO A 206 -19.59 -7.60 28.64
N ALA A 207 -20.05 -7.67 29.90
CA ALA A 207 -20.42 -6.49 30.68
C ALA A 207 -19.23 -5.62 31.12
N HIS A 208 -18.02 -6.17 31.11
CA HIS A 208 -16.80 -5.51 31.57
C HIS A 208 -15.70 -5.59 30.52
N GLY A 209 -14.81 -4.59 30.52
CA GLY A 209 -13.75 -4.45 29.53
C GLY A 209 -14.14 -3.57 28.34
N THR A 210 -13.20 -3.36 27.43
CA THR A 210 -13.37 -2.55 26.22
C THR A 210 -13.82 -3.43 25.05
N PHE A 211 -14.99 -4.04 25.16
CA PHE A 211 -15.55 -4.86 24.08
C PHE A 211 -16.43 -4.04 23.15
N VAL A 212 -16.39 -4.35 21.86
CA VAL A 212 -17.28 -3.83 20.82
C VAL A 212 -17.91 -5.02 20.13
N ALA A 213 -19.22 -4.95 19.87
CA ALA A 213 -19.95 -6.02 19.22
C ALA A 213 -19.49 -6.17 17.76
N PRO A 214 -19.13 -7.39 17.29
CA PRO A 214 -19.20 -7.73 15.87
C PRO A 214 -20.52 -7.24 15.28
N THR A 215 -20.42 -6.32 14.33
CA THR A 215 -21.57 -5.58 13.79
C THR A 215 -21.57 -5.61 12.27
N VAL A 216 -22.74 -5.80 11.68
CA VAL A 216 -22.99 -5.69 10.23
C VAL A 216 -23.88 -4.48 9.98
N LEU A 217 -23.42 -3.58 9.11
CA LEU A 217 -24.09 -2.35 8.72
C LEU A 217 -24.40 -2.36 7.23
N GLN A 218 -25.59 -1.93 6.84
CA GLN A 218 -25.97 -1.76 5.44
C GLN A 218 -25.41 -0.44 4.89
N VAL A 219 -24.89 -0.47 3.67
CA VAL A 219 -24.55 0.71 2.87
C VAL A 219 -24.96 0.46 1.41
N ASP A 220 -25.07 1.52 0.63
CA ASP A 220 -25.34 1.46 -0.81
C ASP A 220 -24.06 1.11 -1.58
N GLY A 221 -22.90 1.35 -0.97
CA GLY A 221 -21.59 0.98 -1.50
C GLY A 221 -20.45 1.61 -0.69
N ILE A 222 -19.22 1.29 -1.06
CA ILE A 222 -18.00 1.81 -0.44
C ILE A 222 -17.97 3.34 -0.47
N ALA A 223 -18.60 3.98 -1.48
CA ALA A 223 -18.75 5.42 -1.62
C ALA A 223 -19.25 6.13 -0.34
N GLU A 224 -20.14 5.50 0.44
CA GLU A 224 -20.63 6.05 1.73
C GLU A 224 -19.56 6.09 2.83
N LEU A 225 -18.51 5.27 2.73
CA LEU A 225 -17.46 5.16 3.75
C LEU A 225 -16.45 6.30 3.58
N GLN A 226 -16.36 7.17 4.58
CA GLN A 226 -15.44 8.32 4.57
C GLN A 226 -14.05 7.95 5.10
N GLU A 227 -14.01 7.13 6.14
CA GLU A 227 -12.77 6.75 6.82
C GLU A 227 -12.79 5.27 7.23
N GLU A 228 -11.62 4.75 7.59
CA GLU A 228 -11.49 3.42 8.14
C GLU A 228 -12.01 3.35 9.58
N ILE A 229 -12.96 2.46 9.84
CA ILE A 229 -13.38 2.09 11.19
C ILE A 229 -12.56 0.87 11.65
N PHE A 230 -11.56 1.12 12.48
CA PHE A 230 -10.61 0.11 12.96
C PHE A 230 -11.17 -0.75 14.10
N GLY A 231 -12.21 -1.54 13.80
CA GLY A 231 -12.93 -2.38 14.76
C GLY A 231 -13.70 -3.52 14.09
N PRO A 232 -14.50 -4.30 14.86
CA PRO A 232 -15.22 -5.46 14.36
C PRO A 232 -16.52 -5.04 13.65
N VAL A 233 -16.41 -4.19 12.63
CA VAL A 233 -17.54 -3.61 11.89
C VAL A 233 -17.41 -3.98 10.41
N LEU A 234 -18.40 -4.70 9.90
CA LEU A 234 -18.54 -5.06 8.50
C LEU A 234 -19.62 -4.21 7.85
N HIS A 235 -19.31 -3.54 6.75
CA HIS A 235 -20.30 -2.88 5.91
C HIS A 235 -20.68 -3.81 4.75
N VAL A 236 -21.96 -3.86 4.38
CA VAL A 236 -22.47 -4.71 3.32
C VAL A 236 -23.24 -3.87 2.31
N ALA A 237 -22.96 -4.09 1.02
CA ALA A 237 -23.77 -3.65 -0.10
C ALA A 237 -24.05 -4.82 -1.04
N THR A 238 -25.13 -4.71 -1.81
CA THR A 238 -25.43 -5.64 -2.89
C THR A 238 -25.11 -5.01 -4.24
N PHE A 239 -24.91 -5.83 -5.26
CA PHE A 239 -24.72 -5.37 -6.64
C PHE A 239 -25.38 -6.32 -7.63
N ALA A 240 -25.92 -5.79 -8.72
CA ALA A 240 -26.37 -6.63 -9.83
C ALA A 240 -25.16 -7.18 -10.61
N ALA A 241 -25.24 -8.39 -11.17
CA ALA A 241 -24.11 -9.01 -11.88
C ALA A 241 -23.49 -8.12 -12.97
N ALA A 242 -24.29 -7.29 -13.64
CA ALA A 242 -23.85 -6.36 -14.68
C ALA A 242 -23.06 -5.15 -14.14
N GLU A 243 -23.10 -4.88 -12.83
CA GLU A 243 -22.48 -3.72 -12.18
C GLU A 243 -21.11 -4.03 -11.56
N LEU A 244 -20.61 -5.26 -11.73
CA LEU A 244 -19.32 -5.70 -11.20
C LEU A 244 -18.18 -4.71 -11.52
N ASP A 245 -18.17 -4.20 -12.75
CA ASP A 245 -17.17 -3.25 -13.20
C ASP A 245 -17.27 -1.88 -12.53
N THR A 246 -18.48 -1.46 -12.18
CA THR A 246 -18.76 -0.25 -11.40
C THR A 246 -18.24 -0.43 -9.98
N VAL A 247 -18.52 -1.58 -9.36
CA VAL A 247 -18.03 -1.90 -8.00
C VAL A 247 -16.49 -1.86 -7.94
N VAL A 248 -15.81 -2.44 -8.93
CA VAL A 248 -14.33 -2.37 -9.02
C VAL A 248 -13.84 -0.93 -9.15
N ASN A 249 -14.50 -0.10 -9.95
CA ASN A 249 -14.16 1.31 -10.09
C ASN A 249 -14.36 2.09 -8.79
N ASP A 250 -15.47 1.85 -8.08
CA ASP A 250 -15.79 2.52 -6.82
C ASP A 250 -14.78 2.17 -5.71
N ILE A 251 -14.33 0.91 -5.66
CA ILE A 251 -13.28 0.46 -4.74
C ILE A 251 -11.97 1.21 -5.04
N ASN A 252 -11.53 1.21 -6.30
CA ASN A 252 -10.30 1.90 -6.71
C ASN A 252 -10.39 3.42 -6.46
N ALA A 253 -11.56 4.03 -6.66
CA ALA A 253 -11.77 5.47 -6.50
C ALA A 253 -11.60 5.95 -5.05
N LYS A 254 -11.67 5.07 -4.05
CA LYS A 254 -11.35 5.42 -2.66
C LYS A 254 -9.88 5.74 -2.43
N GLY A 255 -9.00 5.34 -3.34
CA GLY A 255 -7.58 5.63 -3.26
C GLY A 255 -6.81 4.81 -2.21
N TYR A 256 -7.49 3.96 -1.43
CA TYR A 256 -6.85 2.90 -0.64
C TYR A 256 -6.54 1.70 -1.54
N GLY A 257 -5.59 0.88 -1.13
CA GLY A 257 -5.12 -0.24 -1.94
C GLY A 257 -4.35 -1.28 -1.16
N LEU A 258 -4.84 -1.71 0.02
CA LEU A 258 -4.12 -2.65 0.89
C LEU A 258 -4.48 -4.13 0.62
N THR A 259 -5.66 -4.58 1.04
CA THR A 259 -6.13 -5.94 0.73
C THR A 259 -7.47 -5.96 0.00
N PHE A 260 -7.65 -6.99 -0.83
CA PHE A 260 -8.90 -7.24 -1.54
C PHE A 260 -9.20 -8.75 -1.60
N GLY A 261 -10.44 -9.12 -1.29
CA GLY A 261 -10.94 -10.49 -1.39
C GLY A 261 -11.84 -10.69 -2.61
N LEU A 262 -11.78 -11.86 -3.23
CA LEU A 262 -12.69 -12.25 -4.30
C LEU A 262 -13.13 -13.70 -4.09
N HIS A 263 -14.43 -13.94 -4.00
CA HIS A 263 -14.99 -15.28 -4.07
C HIS A 263 -15.74 -15.46 -5.39
N THR A 264 -15.20 -16.33 -6.24
CA THR A 264 -15.75 -16.71 -7.55
C THR A 264 -15.15 -18.03 -8.01
N ARG A 265 -15.91 -18.83 -8.76
CA ARG A 265 -15.44 -20.04 -9.46
C ARG A 265 -15.15 -19.80 -10.95
N MET A 266 -15.20 -18.54 -11.40
CA MET A 266 -14.97 -18.19 -12.80
C MET A 266 -13.55 -17.64 -13.01
N ASP A 267 -12.67 -18.41 -13.63
CA ASP A 267 -11.27 -18.01 -13.88
C ASP A 267 -11.18 -16.70 -14.70
N SER A 268 -12.02 -16.55 -15.73
CA SER A 268 -12.09 -15.32 -16.52
C SER A 268 -12.46 -14.08 -15.70
N ARG A 269 -13.25 -14.27 -14.62
CA ARG A 269 -13.62 -13.18 -13.70
C ARG A 269 -12.47 -12.87 -12.74
N VAL A 270 -11.75 -13.88 -12.28
CA VAL A 270 -10.51 -13.69 -11.50
C VAL A 270 -9.52 -12.86 -12.30
N GLU A 271 -9.23 -13.27 -13.53
CA GLU A 271 -8.29 -12.56 -14.41
C GLU A 271 -8.71 -11.11 -14.65
N HIS A 272 -9.98 -10.88 -15.02
CA HIS A 272 -10.54 -9.55 -15.27
C HIS A 272 -10.43 -8.62 -14.05
N ILE A 273 -10.82 -9.10 -12.86
CA ILE A 273 -10.79 -8.28 -11.65
C ILE A 273 -9.35 -8.02 -11.20
N VAL A 274 -8.49 -9.05 -11.19
CA VAL A 274 -7.09 -8.92 -10.79
C VAL A 274 -6.35 -7.89 -11.66
N HIS A 275 -6.61 -7.87 -12.96
CA HIS A 275 -6.00 -6.92 -13.88
C HIS A 275 -6.42 -5.46 -13.61
N ARG A 276 -7.68 -5.25 -13.20
CA ARG A 276 -8.24 -3.91 -12.97
C ARG A 276 -8.05 -3.39 -11.55
N MET A 277 -7.91 -4.27 -10.57
CA MET A 277 -7.82 -3.90 -9.17
C MET A 277 -6.50 -3.17 -8.88
N ARG A 278 -6.60 -2.08 -8.09
CA ARG A 278 -5.48 -1.23 -7.70
C ARG A 278 -5.19 -1.43 -6.21
N VAL A 279 -4.74 -2.65 -5.89
CA VAL A 279 -4.56 -3.15 -4.52
C VAL A 279 -3.27 -3.97 -4.43
N GLY A 280 -2.54 -3.80 -3.32
CA GLY A 280 -1.27 -4.48 -3.09
C GLY A 280 -1.39 -5.97 -2.83
N ASN A 281 -2.42 -6.46 -2.13
CA ASN A 281 -2.60 -7.87 -1.82
C ASN A 281 -4.02 -8.36 -2.17
N ILE A 282 -4.13 -9.23 -3.17
CA ILE A 282 -5.38 -9.85 -3.61
C ILE A 282 -5.45 -11.29 -3.14
N TYR A 283 -6.61 -11.71 -2.66
CA TYR A 283 -6.89 -13.05 -2.15
C TYR A 283 -8.14 -13.61 -2.83
N VAL A 284 -8.01 -14.80 -3.44
CA VAL A 284 -9.09 -15.44 -4.20
C VAL A 284 -9.52 -16.74 -3.51
N ASN A 285 -10.82 -16.85 -3.24
CA ASN A 285 -11.50 -17.98 -2.59
C ASN A 285 -10.94 -18.36 -1.21
N ARG A 286 -10.54 -17.35 -0.44
CA ARG A 286 -9.99 -17.48 0.92
C ARG A 286 -10.18 -16.18 1.70
N ASN A 287 -9.90 -16.23 3.00
CA ASN A 287 -9.80 -15.02 3.80
C ASN A 287 -8.66 -14.09 3.31
N GLN A 288 -8.76 -12.80 3.63
CA GLN A 288 -7.80 -11.77 3.18
C GLN A 288 -6.87 -11.25 4.28
N ILE A 289 -6.64 -12.06 5.32
CA ILE A 289 -5.84 -11.67 6.49
C ILE A 289 -4.71 -12.67 6.73
N GLY A 290 -3.72 -12.26 7.54
CA GLY A 290 -2.66 -13.18 7.97
C GLY A 290 -1.63 -13.48 6.88
N ALA A 291 -1.29 -12.49 6.07
CA ALA A 291 -0.19 -12.56 5.11
C ALA A 291 1.09 -13.10 5.76
N VAL A 292 1.72 -14.07 5.10
CA VAL A 292 2.90 -14.80 5.55
C VAL A 292 4.14 -14.19 4.91
N VAL A 293 5.12 -13.84 5.75
CA VAL A 293 6.40 -13.25 5.32
C VAL A 293 7.10 -14.14 4.30
N GLY A 294 7.58 -13.56 3.20
CA GLY A 294 8.27 -14.27 2.12
C GLY A 294 7.37 -15.12 1.22
N SER A 295 6.07 -15.24 1.54
CA SER A 295 5.08 -15.96 0.74
C SER A 295 4.07 -14.98 0.15
N GLN A 296 3.45 -14.17 1.01
CA GLN A 296 2.63 -13.02 0.62
C GLN A 296 3.25 -11.73 1.14
N PRO A 297 4.30 -11.19 0.48
CA PRO A 297 4.80 -9.85 0.77
C PRO A 297 3.65 -8.85 0.96
N PHE A 298 3.69 -8.11 2.06
CA PHE A 298 2.53 -7.36 2.52
C PHE A 298 2.77 -5.85 2.46
N GLY A 299 1.85 -5.13 1.84
CA GLY A 299 1.87 -3.68 1.75
C GLY A 299 0.95 -3.19 0.64
N GLY A 300 0.49 -1.95 0.76
CA GLY A 300 -0.51 -1.37 -0.14
C GLY A 300 0.04 -0.37 -1.15
N GLU A 301 -0.87 0.21 -1.92
CA GLU A 301 -0.62 1.38 -2.79
C GLU A 301 -1.58 2.53 -2.44
N GLY A 302 -1.30 3.73 -2.97
CA GLY A 302 -2.11 4.92 -2.73
C GLY A 302 -2.10 5.38 -1.27
N LEU A 303 -3.28 5.52 -0.66
CA LEU A 303 -3.47 5.91 0.74
C LEU A 303 -3.03 4.82 1.74
N SER A 304 -2.79 3.60 1.26
CA SER A 304 -2.45 2.44 2.08
C SER A 304 -0.95 2.24 2.31
N GLY A 305 -0.10 2.93 1.55
CA GLY A 305 1.31 2.98 1.88
C GLY A 305 2.20 3.45 0.74
N THR A 306 3.48 3.65 1.08
CA THR A 306 4.52 4.05 0.13
C THR A 306 5.19 2.85 -0.56
N GLY A 307 5.11 1.67 0.06
CA GLY A 307 5.99 0.55 -0.20
C GLY A 307 7.46 0.84 0.18
N PRO A 308 8.38 -0.08 -0.10
CA PRO A 308 8.14 -1.44 -0.63
C PRO A 308 7.45 -2.36 0.39
N LYS A 309 6.97 -3.53 -0.05
CA LYS A 309 6.24 -4.48 0.80
C LYS A 309 7.11 -5.05 1.91
N ALA A 310 6.59 -5.04 3.13
CA ALA A 310 7.20 -5.75 4.26
C ALA A 310 7.20 -7.26 3.99
N GLY A 311 8.33 -7.92 4.31
CA GLY A 311 8.51 -9.34 4.02
C GLY A 311 8.66 -9.67 2.53
N GLY A 312 8.81 -8.66 1.67
CA GLY A 312 9.11 -8.78 0.25
C GLY A 312 10.60 -8.61 -0.07
N PRO A 313 11.00 -8.93 -1.32
CA PRO A 313 12.40 -8.91 -1.75
C PRO A 313 12.99 -7.48 -1.76
N GLN A 314 12.18 -6.45 -1.96
CA GLN A 314 12.64 -5.06 -2.07
C GLN A 314 12.80 -4.34 -0.71
N TYR A 315 12.36 -4.95 0.40
CA TYR A 315 12.19 -4.23 1.67
C TYR A 315 13.52 -3.75 2.26
N VAL A 316 14.51 -4.65 2.38
CA VAL A 316 15.80 -4.37 3.03
C VAL A 316 16.60 -3.34 2.24
N GLN A 317 16.55 -3.40 0.90
CA GLN A 317 17.28 -2.47 0.02
C GLN A 317 16.88 -1.01 0.28
N ARG A 318 15.62 -0.74 0.62
CA ARG A 318 15.14 0.62 0.90
C ARG A 318 15.74 1.26 2.15
N PHE A 319 16.34 0.47 3.03
CA PHE A 319 17.08 0.94 4.21
C PHE A 319 18.57 1.21 3.92
N THR A 320 19.02 1.02 2.67
CA THR A 320 20.39 1.34 2.25
C THR A 320 20.43 2.72 1.59
N ARG A 321 21.62 3.34 1.57
CA ARG A 321 21.83 4.56 0.79
C ARG A 321 21.97 4.21 -0.68
N SER A 322 21.22 4.92 -1.54
CA SER A 322 21.40 4.85 -2.98
C SER A 322 22.82 5.25 -3.39
N GLN A 323 23.31 4.69 -4.51
CA GLN A 323 24.58 5.13 -5.08
C GLN A 323 24.50 6.63 -5.35
N THR A 324 25.33 7.40 -4.65
CA THR A 324 25.25 8.85 -4.63
C THR A 324 25.89 9.39 -5.89
N HIS A 325 25.09 9.99 -6.77
CA HIS A 325 25.63 10.85 -7.81
C HIS A 325 25.92 12.23 -7.22
N ALA A 326 27.01 12.87 -7.69
CA ALA A 326 27.33 14.22 -7.26
C ALA A 326 26.16 15.16 -7.61
N ALA A 327 25.62 15.86 -6.60
CA ALA A 327 24.50 16.77 -6.81
C ALA A 327 24.80 17.77 -7.92
N ILE A 328 23.90 17.84 -8.91
CA ILE A 328 24.11 18.61 -10.12
C ILE A 328 23.56 20.03 -9.92
N ALA A 329 24.29 21.04 -10.37
CA ALA A 329 23.84 22.42 -10.32
C ALA A 329 22.75 22.67 -11.37
N ALA A 330 21.68 23.38 -10.99
CA ALA A 330 20.65 23.82 -11.90
C ALA A 330 21.24 24.63 -13.07
N THR A 331 20.88 24.23 -14.29
CA THR A 331 21.13 25.05 -15.47
C THR A 331 20.10 26.18 -15.49
N ALA A 332 20.54 27.43 -15.70
CA ALA A 332 19.64 28.58 -15.73
C ALA A 332 18.59 28.42 -16.84
N ALA A 333 17.32 28.49 -16.48
CA ALA A 333 16.21 28.26 -17.39
C ALA A 333 14.97 29.06 -16.98
N PRO A 334 14.04 29.35 -17.92
CA PRO A 334 12.75 29.93 -17.60
C PRO A 334 11.93 29.05 -16.65
N GLN A 335 11.11 29.71 -15.83
CA GLN A 335 10.12 29.03 -15.00
C GLN A 335 8.95 28.55 -15.86
N VAL A 336 8.51 27.32 -15.67
CA VAL A 336 7.30 26.76 -16.30
C VAL A 336 6.10 27.02 -15.38
N SER A 337 4.99 27.53 -15.93
CA SER A 337 3.81 27.83 -15.12
C SER A 337 3.06 26.55 -14.69
N PRO A 338 2.35 26.58 -13.54
CA PRO A 338 1.54 25.45 -13.08
C PRO A 338 0.50 24.98 -14.10
N GLU A 339 -0.10 25.90 -14.87
CA GLU A 339 -1.13 25.58 -15.86
C GLU A 339 -0.56 24.78 -17.02
N THR A 340 0.62 25.17 -17.50
CA THR A 340 1.34 24.44 -18.55
C THR A 340 1.77 23.06 -18.05
N LEU A 341 2.23 22.95 -16.80
CA LEU A 341 2.56 21.66 -16.18
C LEU A 341 1.32 20.75 -16.08
N GLN A 342 0.19 21.26 -15.58
CA GLN A 342 -1.02 20.45 -15.44
C GLN A 342 -1.54 19.98 -16.80
N ALA A 343 -1.57 20.86 -17.80
CA ALA A 343 -2.00 20.50 -19.16
C ALA A 343 -1.11 19.39 -19.76
N ALA A 344 0.20 19.44 -19.52
CA ALA A 344 1.11 18.39 -19.98
C ALA A 344 0.89 17.06 -19.23
N ILE A 345 0.61 17.10 -17.93
CA ILE A 345 0.27 15.88 -17.15
C ILE A 345 -1.04 15.25 -17.67
N ASP A 346 -2.06 16.06 -17.94
CA ASP A 346 -3.38 15.60 -18.36
C ASP A 346 -3.36 14.98 -19.77
N THR A 347 -2.50 15.51 -20.65
CA THR A 347 -2.33 15.05 -22.04
C THR A 347 -1.25 13.97 -22.20
N LEU A 348 -0.43 13.73 -21.19
CA LEU A 348 0.56 12.66 -21.20
C LEU A 348 -0.13 11.29 -21.35
N ALA A 349 0.34 10.53 -22.33
CA ALA A 349 -0.10 9.17 -22.60
C ALA A 349 -0.05 8.29 -21.34
N ALA A 350 -0.91 7.28 -21.31
CA ALA A 350 -0.95 6.34 -20.20
C ALA A 350 0.33 5.49 -20.14
N SER A 351 0.59 4.93 -18.96
CA SER A 351 1.62 3.91 -18.74
C SER A 351 1.39 2.68 -19.64
N THR A 352 2.48 2.10 -20.12
CA THR A 352 2.47 0.96 -21.06
C THR A 352 3.36 -0.14 -20.53
N VAL A 353 2.94 -1.40 -20.67
CA VAL A 353 3.79 -2.54 -20.29
C VAL A 353 4.92 -2.68 -21.34
N PRO A 354 6.21 -2.65 -20.94
CA PRO A 354 7.32 -2.71 -21.87
C PRO A 354 7.46 -4.08 -22.57
N ASP A 355 7.06 -4.17 -23.84
CA ASP A 355 7.34 -5.33 -24.70
C ASP A 355 8.74 -5.25 -25.34
N ASP A 356 9.09 -6.25 -26.17
CA ASP A 356 10.41 -6.35 -26.79
C ASP A 356 10.72 -5.17 -27.74
N GLU A 357 9.74 -4.68 -28.48
CA GLU A 357 9.89 -3.56 -29.41
C GLU A 357 10.10 -2.25 -28.63
N TYR A 358 9.27 -2.01 -27.62
CA TYR A 358 9.39 -0.90 -26.69
C TYR A 358 10.78 -0.87 -26.01
N GLN A 359 11.26 -2.03 -25.55
CA GLN A 359 12.59 -2.14 -24.94
C GLN A 359 13.72 -1.89 -25.93
N ALA A 360 13.60 -2.34 -27.18
CA ALA A 360 14.60 -2.09 -28.22
C ALA A 360 14.70 -0.59 -28.53
N GLN A 361 13.55 0.10 -28.61
CA GLN A 361 13.50 1.53 -28.82
C GLN A 361 14.12 2.31 -27.65
N LEU A 362 13.82 1.93 -26.40
CA LEU A 362 14.45 2.54 -25.23
C LEU A 362 15.97 2.35 -25.22
N ARG A 363 16.46 1.17 -25.59
CA ARG A 363 17.91 0.91 -25.69
C ARG A 363 18.57 1.76 -26.77
N ALA A 364 17.89 2.01 -27.89
CA ALA A 364 18.39 2.87 -28.96
C ALA A 364 18.48 4.34 -28.51
N LEU A 365 17.48 4.83 -27.77
CA LEU A 365 17.39 6.21 -27.29
C LEU A 365 18.28 6.48 -26.08
N PHE A 366 18.41 5.50 -25.18
CA PHE A 366 19.08 5.66 -23.89
C PHE A 366 20.13 4.55 -23.65
N ALA A 367 21.11 4.45 -24.55
CA ALA A 367 22.11 3.37 -24.58
C ALA A 367 22.93 3.12 -23.29
N ARG A 368 22.80 3.97 -22.26
CA ARG A 368 23.53 3.89 -20.98
C ARG A 368 22.68 3.55 -19.76
N ALA A 369 21.36 3.42 -19.89
CA ALA A 369 20.48 3.14 -18.75
C ALA A 369 20.39 1.62 -18.46
N PRO A 370 20.37 1.19 -17.18
CA PRO A 370 20.11 -0.20 -16.83
C PRO A 370 18.64 -0.56 -17.13
N PHE A 371 18.42 -1.40 -18.14
CA PHE A 371 17.09 -1.90 -18.52
C PHE A 371 16.88 -3.30 -17.95
N THR A 372 16.44 -3.38 -16.69
CA THR A 372 15.82 -4.60 -16.18
C THR A 372 14.31 -4.39 -16.24
N PRO A 373 13.57 -5.08 -17.12
CA PRO A 373 12.14 -4.88 -17.22
C PRO A 373 11.43 -5.31 -15.92
N PRO A 374 10.27 -4.70 -15.61
CA PRO A 374 9.47 -5.12 -14.46
C PRO A 374 8.92 -6.52 -14.70
N LYS A 375 8.49 -7.20 -13.64
CA LYS A 375 7.79 -8.50 -13.73
C LYS A 375 6.26 -8.29 -13.78
N PRO A 376 5.62 -8.09 -14.94
CA PRO A 376 4.17 -7.89 -15.01
C PRO A 376 3.40 -9.12 -14.50
N PRO A 377 2.07 -9.04 -14.28
CA PRO A 377 1.26 -10.18 -13.86
C PRO A 377 1.42 -11.45 -14.71
N ALA A 378 1.66 -11.30 -16.02
CA ALA A 378 1.91 -12.42 -16.93
C ALA A 378 3.22 -13.18 -16.63
N ASP A 379 4.22 -12.48 -16.08
CA ASP A 379 5.55 -13.00 -15.73
C ASP A 379 5.77 -12.94 -14.21
N ALA A 380 4.70 -13.03 -13.43
CA ALA A 380 4.75 -12.91 -11.98
C ALA A 380 5.66 -13.99 -11.36
N GLU A 381 6.43 -13.59 -10.36
CA GLU A 381 7.28 -14.50 -9.61
C GLU A 381 6.44 -15.40 -8.71
N THR A 382 6.61 -16.71 -8.83
CA THR A 382 5.99 -17.66 -7.89
C THR A 382 6.68 -17.57 -6.55
N MET A 383 5.92 -17.24 -5.51
CA MET A 383 6.39 -17.19 -4.15
C MET A 383 6.20 -18.56 -3.47
N PRO A 384 7.08 -18.96 -2.53
CA PRO A 384 6.87 -20.17 -1.73
C PRO A 384 5.50 -20.13 -1.04
N GLY A 385 4.86 -21.29 -0.88
CA GLY A 385 3.56 -21.38 -0.21
C GLY A 385 3.21 -22.83 0.15
N PRO A 386 2.17 -23.04 0.98
CA PRO A 386 1.68 -24.39 1.25
C PRO A 386 1.06 -25.00 0.00
N THR A 387 1.04 -26.33 -0.06
CA THR A 387 0.32 -27.04 -1.12
C THR A 387 -1.16 -26.65 -1.12
N GLY A 388 -1.74 -26.40 -2.29
CA GLY A 388 -3.13 -25.97 -2.42
C GLY A 388 -3.30 -24.46 -2.46
N GLU A 389 -2.18 -23.73 -2.50
CA GLU A 389 -2.14 -22.28 -2.59
C GLU A 389 -1.18 -21.88 -3.69
N MET A 390 -1.59 -20.92 -4.51
CA MET A 390 -0.73 -20.27 -5.49
C MET A 390 -0.47 -18.84 -5.04
N ASN A 391 0.81 -18.47 -4.92
CA ASN A 391 1.24 -17.13 -4.53
C ASN A 391 2.10 -16.53 -5.64
N LEU A 392 1.68 -15.40 -6.16
CA LEU A 392 2.33 -14.72 -7.27
C LEU A 392 2.64 -13.27 -6.88
N LEU A 393 3.89 -12.87 -7.05
CA LEU A 393 4.35 -11.49 -6.87
C LEU A 393 4.66 -10.87 -8.24
N SER A 394 3.93 -9.82 -8.58
CA SER A 394 4.17 -9.02 -9.79
C SER A 394 4.58 -7.60 -9.43
N GLN A 395 5.15 -6.93 -10.40
CA GLN A 395 5.52 -5.53 -10.39
C GLN A 395 4.71 -4.82 -11.48
N CYS A 396 4.13 -3.67 -11.14
CA CYS A 396 3.44 -2.82 -12.09
C CYS A 396 3.99 -1.40 -12.03
N SER A 397 3.75 -0.61 -13.07
CA SER A 397 4.12 0.78 -13.10
C SER A 397 3.42 1.58 -11.99
N ARG A 398 4.10 2.62 -11.48
CA ARG A 398 3.51 3.58 -10.54
C ARG A 398 2.49 4.50 -11.23
N GLY A 399 2.74 4.85 -12.49
CA GLY A 399 1.86 5.73 -13.27
C GLY A 399 2.65 6.79 -14.04
N ARG A 400 2.28 8.06 -13.88
CA ARG A 400 2.99 9.20 -14.48
C ARG A 400 4.07 9.72 -13.53
N ILE A 401 5.29 9.93 -14.05
CA ILE A 401 6.47 10.33 -13.29
C ILE A 401 6.95 11.68 -13.79
N LEU A 402 7.15 12.62 -12.88
CA LEU A 402 7.69 13.95 -13.20
C LEU A 402 9.21 13.91 -13.04
N CYS A 403 9.94 13.97 -14.16
CA CYS A 403 11.39 14.00 -14.20
C CYS A 403 11.86 15.45 -14.23
N LEU A 404 12.11 16.00 -13.04
CA LEU A 404 12.56 17.38 -12.88
C LEU A 404 14.08 17.40 -12.97
N GLY A 405 14.62 18.38 -13.69
CA GLY A 405 16.06 18.60 -13.83
C GLY A 405 16.87 18.54 -12.51
N PRO A 406 18.17 18.73 -12.64
CA PRO A 406 18.64 20.09 -12.88
C PRO A 406 19.18 20.34 -14.29
N ASP A 407 19.41 19.29 -15.07
CA ASP A 407 19.87 19.35 -16.45
C ASP A 407 19.16 18.29 -17.32
N LEU A 408 19.35 18.39 -18.63
CA LEU A 408 18.78 17.45 -19.59
C LEU A 408 19.29 16.02 -19.36
N ALA A 409 20.59 15.84 -19.11
CA ALA A 409 21.19 14.52 -19.04
C ALA A 409 20.60 13.67 -17.90
N SER A 410 20.51 14.25 -16.70
CA SER A 410 19.96 13.58 -15.53
C SER A 410 18.45 13.37 -15.63
N ALA A 411 17.70 14.37 -16.12
CA ALA A 411 16.26 14.25 -16.28
C ALA A 411 15.89 13.21 -17.34
N SER A 412 16.58 13.20 -18.48
CA SER A 412 16.42 12.18 -19.53
C SER A 412 16.80 10.79 -19.04
N HIS A 413 17.84 10.66 -18.21
CA HIS A 413 18.22 9.38 -17.61
C HIS A 413 17.13 8.85 -16.66
N GLN A 414 16.60 9.69 -15.78
CA GLN A 414 15.49 9.29 -14.89
C GLN A 414 14.21 8.97 -15.68
N ALA A 415 13.95 9.67 -16.78
CA ALA A 415 12.87 9.33 -17.71
C ALA A 415 13.08 7.95 -18.34
N ALA A 416 14.30 7.62 -18.76
CA ALA A 416 14.64 6.31 -19.32
C ALA A 416 14.35 5.19 -18.32
N ILE A 417 14.73 5.36 -17.06
CA ILE A 417 14.41 4.39 -15.99
C ILE A 417 12.91 4.29 -15.80
N ALA A 418 12.20 5.42 -15.66
CA ALA A 418 10.75 5.43 -15.50
C ALA A 418 10.03 4.66 -16.63
N LEU A 419 10.37 4.96 -17.89
CA LEU A 419 9.82 4.31 -19.08
C LEU A 419 10.16 2.81 -19.10
N SER A 420 11.40 2.43 -18.73
CA SER A 420 11.81 1.02 -18.68
C SER A 420 10.99 0.18 -17.69
N GLN A 421 10.39 0.84 -16.68
CA GLN A 421 9.50 0.23 -15.70
C GLN A 421 8.01 0.37 -16.06
N GLY A 422 7.73 0.78 -17.30
CA GLY A 422 6.37 0.94 -17.84
C GLY A 422 5.64 2.19 -17.39
N ASN A 423 6.34 3.17 -16.80
CA ASN A 423 5.74 4.44 -16.41
C ASN A 423 5.66 5.40 -17.60
N ALA A 424 4.79 6.39 -17.51
CA ALA A 424 4.82 7.54 -18.41
C ALA A 424 5.71 8.63 -17.79
N ALA A 425 6.45 9.38 -18.60
CA ALA A 425 7.40 10.37 -18.14
C ALA A 425 7.11 11.78 -18.68
N LEU A 426 6.95 12.75 -17.78
CA LEU A 426 6.99 14.18 -18.13
C LEU A 426 8.36 14.73 -17.71
N VAL A 427 9.16 15.17 -18.68
CA VAL A 427 10.52 15.68 -18.44
C VAL A 427 10.51 17.21 -18.45
N ILE A 428 10.95 17.84 -17.37
CA ILE A 428 11.12 19.30 -17.30
C ILE A 428 12.59 19.61 -17.10
N ALA A 429 13.26 19.97 -18.20
CA ALA A 429 14.68 20.30 -18.23
C ALA A 429 15.00 21.19 -19.44
N PRO A 430 16.07 22.00 -19.39
CA PRO A 430 16.44 22.84 -20.51
C PRO A 430 16.93 22.02 -21.72
N GLY A 431 16.33 22.23 -22.89
CA GLY A 431 16.71 21.59 -24.15
C GLY A 431 16.03 20.23 -24.41
N ILE A 432 15.03 19.86 -23.61
CA ILE A 432 14.28 18.61 -23.80
C ILE A 432 13.40 18.65 -25.05
N GLU A 433 12.79 19.79 -25.38
CA GLU A 433 11.93 19.88 -26.57
C GLU A 433 12.75 19.70 -27.85
N ALA A 434 13.95 20.27 -27.89
CA ALA A 434 14.91 20.07 -28.95
C ALA A 434 15.38 18.61 -29.03
N TRP A 435 15.63 17.97 -27.88
CA TRP A 435 16.02 16.56 -27.82
C TRP A 435 14.91 15.64 -28.35
N LEU A 436 13.66 15.83 -27.91
CA LEU A 436 12.50 15.06 -28.37
C LEU A 436 12.27 15.21 -29.87
N SER A 437 12.39 16.43 -30.39
CA SER A 437 12.26 16.71 -31.83
C SER A 437 13.34 16.04 -32.68
N GLN A 438 14.55 15.85 -32.13
CA GLN A 438 15.66 15.21 -32.84
C GLN A 438 15.61 13.69 -32.82
N HIS A 439 15.13 13.12 -31.71
CA HIS A 439 15.17 11.68 -31.48
C HIS A 439 13.85 10.98 -31.82
N ASP A 440 12.75 11.73 -31.92
CA ASP A 440 11.39 11.26 -32.25
C ASP A 440 11.05 9.93 -31.55
N PRO A 441 10.81 9.95 -30.22
CA PRO A 441 10.48 8.75 -29.46
C PRO A 441 9.04 8.30 -29.78
N GLN A 442 8.84 7.78 -31.00
CA GLN A 442 7.56 7.29 -31.51
C GLN A 442 6.92 6.31 -30.51
N ASP A 443 5.65 6.50 -30.17
CA ASP A 443 4.85 5.62 -29.30
C ASP A 443 5.33 5.45 -27.84
N LEU A 444 6.46 6.05 -27.43
CA LEU A 444 6.85 6.09 -26.02
C LEU A 444 6.02 7.15 -25.26
N PRO A 445 5.52 6.84 -24.04
CA PRO A 445 4.73 7.78 -23.25
C PRO A 445 5.64 8.81 -22.55
N ILE A 446 6.34 9.62 -23.34
CA ILE A 446 7.23 10.69 -22.91
C ILE A 446 6.81 12.03 -23.53
N THR A 447 6.79 13.07 -22.70
CA THR A 447 6.69 14.45 -23.19
C THR A 447 7.66 15.34 -22.42
N GLY A 448 7.96 16.52 -22.97
CA GLY A 448 9.00 17.39 -22.45
C GLY A 448 8.60 18.86 -22.49
N ILE A 449 9.08 19.63 -21.51
CA ILE A 449 8.91 21.09 -21.45
C ILE A 449 10.25 21.72 -21.13
N ASP A 450 10.66 22.68 -21.96
CA ASP A 450 11.88 23.44 -21.72
C ASP A 450 11.71 24.38 -20.52
N GLY A 451 12.48 24.14 -19.46
CA GLY A 451 12.51 25.02 -18.30
C GLY A 451 12.84 24.33 -16.98
N GLN A 452 12.44 24.98 -15.89
CA GLN A 452 12.45 24.45 -14.53
C GLN A 452 11.09 24.75 -13.88
N PRO A 453 10.48 23.82 -13.15
CA PRO A 453 9.26 24.12 -12.41
C PRO A 453 9.57 24.91 -11.14
N ASP A 454 8.64 25.76 -10.71
CA ASP A 454 8.61 26.21 -9.32
C ASP A 454 8.17 25.00 -8.46
N PRO A 455 8.99 24.52 -7.50
CA PRO A 455 8.60 23.42 -6.62
C PRO A 455 7.26 23.64 -5.92
N ALA A 456 6.87 24.90 -5.63
CA ALA A 456 5.58 25.21 -5.04
C ALA A 456 4.40 24.75 -5.90
N SER A 457 4.55 24.67 -7.22
CA SER A 457 3.51 24.17 -8.14
C SER A 457 3.12 22.72 -7.81
N LEU A 458 4.05 21.92 -7.28
CA LEU A 458 3.80 20.54 -6.91
C LEU A 458 2.78 20.40 -5.77
N THR A 459 2.41 21.46 -5.05
CA THR A 459 1.36 21.37 -4.02
C THR A 459 -0.04 21.19 -4.61
N THR A 460 -0.27 21.71 -5.82
CA THR A 460 -1.61 21.77 -6.44
C THR A 460 -1.77 20.86 -7.65
N LEU A 461 -0.68 20.49 -8.32
CA LEU A 461 -0.73 19.59 -9.48
C LEU A 461 -1.34 18.24 -9.12
N THR A 462 -2.01 17.58 -10.07
CA THR A 462 -2.62 16.25 -9.87
C THR A 462 -2.31 15.31 -11.02
N GLY A 463 -2.58 14.01 -10.85
CA GLY A 463 -2.43 13.04 -11.93
C GLY A 463 -1.04 12.41 -12.10
N PHE A 464 -0.14 12.58 -11.13
CA PHE A 464 1.20 11.96 -11.10
C PHE A 464 1.41 11.10 -9.86
N ALA A 465 2.32 10.13 -9.97
CA ALA A 465 2.57 9.10 -8.97
C ALA A 465 3.92 9.23 -8.25
N ALA A 466 4.88 9.94 -8.85
CA ALA A 466 6.16 10.27 -8.23
C ALA A 466 6.82 11.49 -8.88
N VAL A 467 7.78 12.07 -8.18
CA VAL A 467 8.70 13.07 -8.71
C VAL A 467 10.12 12.53 -8.60
N CYS A 468 10.92 12.65 -9.64
CA CYS A 468 12.35 12.37 -9.59
C CYS A 468 13.17 13.63 -9.89
N SER A 469 14.29 13.77 -9.19
CA SER A 469 15.25 14.86 -9.40
C SER A 469 16.59 14.51 -8.75
N SER A 470 17.69 14.93 -9.37
CA SER A 470 19.06 14.81 -8.84
C SER A 470 19.69 16.19 -8.56
N ALA A 471 18.84 17.19 -8.31
CA ALA A 471 19.25 18.56 -8.01
C ALA A 471 19.98 18.67 -6.66
N LYS A 472 20.52 19.86 -6.38
CA LYS A 472 21.10 20.17 -5.06
C LYS A 472 20.06 20.08 -3.95
N ASP A 473 20.52 19.77 -2.74
CA ASP A 473 19.69 19.64 -1.53
C ASP A 473 18.71 20.77 -1.31
N THR A 474 19.07 22.02 -1.63
CA THR A 474 18.17 23.17 -1.49
C THR A 474 16.91 23.01 -2.36
N GLN A 475 17.07 22.55 -3.60
CA GLN A 475 15.96 22.32 -4.54
C GLN A 475 15.20 21.03 -4.19
N LEU A 476 15.92 19.94 -3.85
CA LEU A 476 15.29 18.70 -3.40
C LEU A 476 14.44 18.92 -2.14
N ARG A 477 14.93 19.75 -1.20
CA ARG A 477 14.17 20.13 0.01
C ARG A 477 12.89 20.86 -0.35
N ALA A 478 12.94 21.82 -1.27
CA ALA A 478 11.75 22.54 -1.72
C ALA A 478 10.73 21.60 -2.38
N ILE A 479 11.20 20.68 -3.23
CA ILE A 479 10.35 19.63 -3.84
C ILE A 479 9.72 18.75 -2.76
N ARG A 480 10.51 18.24 -1.82
CA ARG A 480 10.04 17.38 -0.73
C ARG A 480 9.01 18.10 0.16
N GLN A 481 9.23 19.37 0.47
CA GLN A 481 8.29 20.19 1.24
C GLN A 481 6.96 20.39 0.49
N ALA A 482 7.02 20.65 -0.82
CA ALA A 482 5.83 20.78 -1.64
C ALA A 482 5.05 19.46 -1.71
N LEU A 483 5.73 18.32 -1.88
CA LEU A 483 5.09 17.00 -1.86
C LEU A 483 4.48 16.66 -0.50
N ALA A 484 5.14 17.02 0.61
CA ALA A 484 4.63 16.78 1.95
C ALA A 484 3.46 17.68 2.36
N ALA A 485 3.28 18.81 1.68
CA ALA A 485 2.14 19.70 1.90
C ALA A 485 0.84 19.21 1.22
N ARG A 486 0.93 18.18 0.37
CA ARG A 486 -0.22 17.60 -0.34
C ARG A 486 -1.06 16.73 0.59
N ASP A 487 -2.36 16.71 0.33
CA ASP A 487 -3.25 15.68 0.84
C ASP A 487 -3.25 14.45 -0.09
N GLY A 488 -3.81 13.33 0.39
CA GLY A 488 -3.90 12.10 -0.39
C GLY A 488 -2.72 11.14 -0.15
N ALA A 489 -2.32 10.42 -1.20
CA ALA A 489 -1.24 9.44 -1.14
C ALA A 489 0.13 10.11 -0.89
N LEU A 490 1.01 9.43 -0.17
CA LEU A 490 2.37 9.91 0.09
C LEU A 490 3.25 9.68 -1.15
N LEU A 491 3.33 10.69 -2.02
CA LEU A 491 4.09 10.60 -3.27
C LEU A 491 5.61 10.67 -2.99
N PRO A 492 6.41 9.74 -3.55
CA PRO A 492 7.84 9.72 -3.31
C PRO A 492 8.58 10.79 -4.12
N LEU A 493 9.64 11.33 -3.49
CA LEU A 493 10.75 12.00 -4.18
C LEU A 493 11.85 10.96 -4.43
N ILE A 494 12.07 10.62 -5.70
CA ILE A 494 13.09 9.67 -6.13
C ILE A 494 14.35 10.44 -6.52
N THR A 495 15.38 10.35 -5.67
CA THR A 495 16.68 10.99 -5.91
C THR A 495 17.70 10.08 -6.58
N ALA A 496 17.43 8.77 -6.59
CA ALA A 496 18.27 7.78 -7.24
C ALA A 496 18.23 7.94 -8.77
N LEU A 497 19.35 7.66 -9.43
CA LEU A 497 19.43 7.63 -10.89
C LEU A 497 19.21 6.23 -11.47
N ASP A 498 19.57 5.16 -10.75
CA ASP A 498 19.65 3.81 -11.31
C ASP A 498 18.81 2.75 -10.55
N GLU A 499 18.03 3.15 -9.55
CA GLU A 499 17.22 2.22 -8.75
C GLU A 499 15.83 2.01 -9.34
N VAL A 500 15.71 0.99 -10.20
CA VAL A 500 14.46 0.62 -10.87
C VAL A 500 13.33 0.28 -9.90
N GLU A 501 13.65 -0.24 -8.71
CA GLU A 501 12.67 -0.64 -7.70
C GLU A 501 11.85 0.55 -7.18
N GLN A 502 12.42 1.76 -7.23
CA GLN A 502 11.71 2.97 -6.85
C GLN A 502 10.65 3.41 -7.87
N PHE A 503 10.62 2.82 -9.08
CA PHE A 503 9.69 3.18 -10.16
C PHE A 503 8.56 2.15 -10.37
N VAL A 504 8.50 1.10 -9.54
CA VAL A 504 7.45 0.08 -9.59
C VAL A 504 6.63 0.05 -8.30
N LEU A 505 5.44 -0.53 -8.39
CA LEU A 505 4.63 -1.00 -7.27
C LEU A 505 4.64 -2.53 -7.28
N GLU A 506 4.65 -3.15 -6.11
CA GLU A 506 4.53 -4.60 -5.97
C GLU A 506 3.05 -4.97 -5.77
N ARG A 507 2.58 -6.03 -6.43
CA ARG A 507 1.24 -6.61 -6.23
C ARG A 507 1.32 -8.11 -6.03
N HIS A 508 0.64 -8.59 -5.00
CA HIS A 508 0.60 -10.00 -4.65
C HIS A 508 -0.78 -10.58 -4.94
N LEU A 509 -0.83 -11.76 -5.55
CA LEU A 509 -2.03 -12.56 -5.75
C LEU A 509 -1.89 -13.90 -5.03
N CYS A 510 -2.84 -14.19 -4.13
CA CYS A 510 -2.97 -15.46 -3.44
C CYS A 510 -4.25 -16.16 -3.89
N ILE A 511 -4.17 -17.36 -4.46
CA ILE A 511 -5.34 -18.15 -4.86
C ILE A 511 -5.37 -19.45 -4.06
N ASP A 512 -6.49 -19.72 -3.39
CA ASP A 512 -6.79 -21.07 -2.90
C ASP A 512 -7.15 -21.98 -4.08
N THR A 513 -6.20 -22.82 -4.49
CA THR A 513 -6.39 -23.75 -5.60
C THR A 513 -7.16 -25.01 -5.18
N THR A 514 -7.57 -25.10 -3.91
CA THR A 514 -8.36 -26.21 -3.35
C THR A 514 -9.81 -25.84 -3.08
N ALA A 515 -10.23 -24.61 -3.40
CA ALA A 515 -11.59 -24.12 -3.18
C ALA A 515 -12.69 -25.00 -3.84
N ALA A 516 -12.33 -25.76 -4.89
CA ALA A 516 -13.22 -26.74 -5.54
C ALA A 516 -13.43 -28.04 -4.72
N GLY A 517 -12.73 -28.22 -3.60
CA GLY A 517 -12.84 -29.38 -2.71
C GLY A 517 -11.73 -30.43 -2.83
N GLY A 518 -10.65 -30.14 -3.55
CA GLY A 518 -9.52 -31.06 -3.74
C GLY A 518 -8.28 -30.38 -4.34
N ASN A 519 -7.14 -31.06 -4.36
CA ASN A 519 -5.88 -30.52 -4.87
C ASN A 519 -5.42 -31.32 -6.10
N ALA A 520 -5.58 -30.73 -7.29
CA ALA A 520 -5.23 -31.39 -8.55
C ALA A 520 -3.73 -31.77 -8.64
N SER A 521 -2.83 -30.90 -8.17
CA SER A 521 -1.38 -31.15 -8.21
C SER A 521 -0.97 -32.34 -7.34
N LEU A 522 -1.64 -32.55 -6.21
CA LEU A 522 -1.40 -33.73 -5.36
C LEU A 522 -1.91 -35.02 -5.98
N ILE A 523 -3.02 -34.97 -6.70
CA ILE A 523 -3.55 -36.13 -7.43
C ILE A 523 -2.55 -36.55 -8.51
N ALA A 524 -2.05 -35.59 -9.28
CA ALA A 524 -1.07 -35.84 -10.34
C ALA A 524 0.30 -36.30 -9.81
N ALA A 525 0.70 -35.91 -8.59
CA ALA A 525 1.97 -36.32 -8.00
C ALA A 525 1.98 -37.77 -7.49
N THR A 526 0.82 -38.41 -7.38
CA THR A 526 0.68 -39.82 -6.97
C THR A 526 0.55 -40.80 -8.14
N GLU A 527 0.42 -40.29 -9.37
CA GLU A 527 0.48 -41.05 -10.63
C GLU A 527 1.92 -41.07 -11.17
#